data_AF-A0A4S8EWE9-F1
#
_entry.id   AF-A0A4S8EWE9-F1
#
_cell.length_a   1.000
_cell.length_b   1.000
_cell.length_c   1.000
_cell.angle_alpha   90.00
_cell.angle_beta   90.00
_cell.angle_gamma   90.00
#
_symmetry.space_group_name_H-M   'P 1'
#
loop_
_entity.id
_entity.type
_entity.pdbx_description
1 polymer ?
#
loop_
_entity_poly.entity_id
_entity_poly.type
_entity_poly.pdbx_seq_one_letter_code
_entity_poly.pdbx_strand_id
1 'polypeptide(L)'
;MYVNANTHAGGNDDGSSWDNAYRNLQDALAQAAALRSTAEQPTVEIWVAQGVYKPVVPSNLTNVTDDERNATFELRNGVALYGGF
;
A
#
# COMPACT_ATOMS: atom_id res chain seq x y z
N MET A 1 -2.38 -9.39 -3.33
CA MET A 1 -1.06 -8.73 -3.47
C MET A 1 -0.41 -8.57 -2.11
N TYR A 2 0.91 -8.47 -2.06
CA TYR A 2 1.70 -8.44 -0.83
C TYR A 2 2.35 -7.09 -0.62
N VAL A 3 2.43 -6.66 0.64
CA VAL A 3 3.01 -5.37 1.06
C VAL A 3 3.96 -5.61 2.23
N ASN A 4 5.21 -5.21 2.10
CA ASN A 4 6.20 -5.31 3.16
C ASN A 4 7.19 -4.14 3.08
N ALA A 5 7.06 -3.21 4.04
CA ALA A 5 7.93 -2.02 4.13
C ALA A 5 9.36 -2.34 4.56
N ASN A 6 9.61 -3.55 5.06
CA ASN A 6 10.90 -4.02 5.55
C ASN A 6 11.61 -4.95 4.55
N THR A 7 11.14 -5.05 3.30
CA THR A 7 11.83 -5.88 2.31
C THR A 7 13.22 -5.32 1.98
N HIS A 8 14.17 -6.23 1.82
CA HIS A 8 15.52 -5.87 1.40
C HIS A 8 15.56 -5.65 -0.13
N ALA A 9 16.52 -4.85 -0.59
CA ALA A 9 16.68 -4.56 -2.02
C ALA A 9 16.85 -5.84 -2.84
N GLY A 10 16.08 -5.98 -3.93
CA GLY A 10 16.17 -7.12 -4.85
C GLY A 10 14.86 -7.55 -5.50
N GLY A 11 13.72 -7.34 -4.84
CA GLY A 11 12.39 -7.67 -5.37
C GLY A 11 11.84 -6.67 -6.39
N ASN A 12 10.90 -7.14 -7.22
CA ASN A 12 10.30 -6.37 -8.33
C ASN A 12 9.34 -5.24 -7.91
N ASP A 13 8.93 -5.17 -6.63
CA ASP A 13 8.00 -4.16 -6.12
C ASP A 13 6.63 -4.17 -6.83
N ASP A 14 6.14 -5.36 -7.18
CA ASP A 14 4.91 -5.58 -7.95
C ASP A 14 3.78 -6.25 -7.13
N GLY A 15 4.07 -6.62 -5.89
CA GLY A 15 3.11 -7.25 -4.99
C GLY A 15 2.72 -8.69 -5.36
N SER A 16 3.46 -9.36 -6.25
CA SER A 16 3.19 -10.73 -6.70
C SER A 16 3.52 -11.83 -5.67
N SER A 17 4.47 -11.56 -4.78
CA SER A 17 4.90 -12.45 -3.69
C SER A 17 5.47 -11.64 -2.53
N TRP A 18 5.82 -12.28 -1.40
CA TRP A 18 6.55 -11.62 -0.32
C TRP A 18 7.93 -11.10 -0.75
N ASP A 19 8.61 -11.82 -1.64
CA ASP A 19 9.91 -11.40 -2.19
C ASP A 19 9.78 -10.19 -3.13
N ASN A 20 8.65 -10.08 -3.84
CA ASN A 20 8.34 -8.98 -4.75
C ASN A 20 7.33 -7.99 -4.17
N ALA A 21 7.15 -7.98 -2.84
CA ALA A 21 6.10 -7.19 -2.19
C ALA A 21 6.27 -5.70 -2.44
N TYR A 22 5.14 -4.98 -2.49
CA TYR A 22 5.15 -3.53 -2.49
C TYR A 22 5.83 -3.01 -1.23
N ARG A 23 6.77 -2.09 -1.37
CA ARG A 23 7.42 -1.41 -0.23
C ARG A 23 6.53 -0.34 0.37
N ASN A 24 5.61 0.19 -0.42
CA ASN A 24 4.68 1.24 -0.01
C ASN A 24 3.23 0.71 -0.07
N LEU A 25 2.51 0.83 1.05
CA LEU A 25 1.09 0.46 1.12
C LEU A 25 0.21 1.35 0.23
N GLN A 26 0.57 2.63 0.05
CA GLN A 26 -0.17 3.56 -0.80
C GLN A 26 -0.17 3.09 -2.27
N ASP A 27 0.95 2.57 -2.76
CA ASP A 27 1.07 2.07 -4.14
C ASP A 27 0.22 0.81 -4.35
N ALA A 28 0.22 -0.10 -3.37
CA ALA A 28 -0.64 -1.28 -3.38
C ALA A 28 -2.13 -0.92 -3.37
N LEU A 29 -2.54 0.06 -2.56
CA LEU A 29 -3.92 0.55 -2.54
C LEU A 29 -4.33 1.19 -3.87
N ALA A 30 -3.44 1.95 -4.50
CA ALA A 30 -3.67 2.54 -5.82
C ALA A 30 -3.81 1.44 -6.90
N GLN A 31 -2.94 0.43 -6.88
CA GLN A 31 -3.03 -0.70 -7.79
C GLN A 31 -4.31 -1.50 -7.59
N ALA A 32 -4.70 -1.77 -6.34
CA ALA A 32 -5.93 -2.48 -6.03
C ALA A 32 -7.18 -1.72 -6.50
N ALA A 33 -7.18 -0.40 -6.33
CA ALA A 33 -8.22 0.48 -6.84
C ALA A 33 -8.31 0.43 -8.38
N ALA A 34 -7.17 0.41 -9.08
CA ALA A 34 -7.12 0.32 -10.54
C ALA A 34 -7.65 -1.04 -11.07
N LEU A 35 -7.35 -2.14 -10.38
CA LEU A 35 -7.87 -3.47 -10.70
C LEU A 35 -9.38 -3.58 -10.48
N ARG A 36 -9.93 -2.86 -9.48
CA ARG A 36 -11.37 -2.73 -9.22
C ARG A 36 -12.04 -1.67 -10.10
N SER A 37 -11.73 -1.64 -11.39
CA SER A 37 -12.35 -0.69 -12.34
C SER A 37 -13.83 -0.99 -12.65
N THR A 38 -14.33 -2.18 -12.33
CA THR A 38 -15.75 -2.56 -12.51
C THR A 38 -16.32 -3.31 -11.30
N ALA A 39 -17.64 -3.18 -11.08
CA ALA A 39 -18.33 -3.74 -9.93
C ALA A 39 -18.39 -5.29 -9.89
N GLU A 40 -18.13 -5.94 -11.03
CA GLU A 40 -18.21 -7.41 -11.18
C GLU A 40 -16.89 -8.13 -10.85
N GLN A 41 -15.82 -7.38 -10.57
CA GLN A 41 -14.51 -7.95 -10.25
C GLN A 41 -14.48 -8.54 -8.83
N PRO A 42 -13.77 -9.67 -8.63
CA PRO A 42 -13.58 -10.25 -7.30
C PRO A 42 -12.85 -9.29 -6.37
N THR A 43 -13.02 -9.45 -5.06
CA THR A 43 -12.31 -8.65 -4.04
C THR A 43 -10.81 -8.72 -4.24
N VAL A 44 -10.17 -7.55 -4.29
CA VAL A 44 -8.72 -7.47 -4.35
C VAL A 44 -8.20 -7.49 -2.92
N GLU A 45 -7.40 -8.49 -2.62
CA GLU A 45 -6.83 -8.67 -1.28
C GLU A 45 -5.42 -8.12 -1.22
N ILE A 46 -5.14 -7.35 -0.18
CA ILE A 46 -3.82 -6.82 0.15
C ILE A 46 -3.39 -7.44 1.48
N TRP A 47 -2.26 -8.14 1.45
CA TRP A 47 -1.69 -8.86 2.59
C TRP A 47 -0.45 -8.09 3.07
N VAL A 48 -0.47 -7.60 4.29
CA VAL A 48 0.49 -6.63 4.83
C VAL A 48 1.32 -7.25 5.94
N ALA A 49 2.64 -7.27 5.76
CA ALA A 49 3.57 -7.70 6.78
C ALA A 49 3.48 -6.79 8.02
N GLN A 50 3.90 -7.29 9.17
CA GLN A 50 4.03 -6.47 10.37
C GLN A 50 4.99 -5.30 10.12
N GLY A 51 4.52 -4.08 10.41
CA GLY A 51 5.33 -2.87 10.22
C GLY A 51 4.56 -1.58 10.47
N VAL A 52 5.25 -0.46 10.28
CA VAL A 52 4.67 0.88 10.33
C VAL A 52 4.51 1.41 8.91
N TYR A 53 3.28 1.65 8.52
CA TYR A 53 2.93 2.16 7.20
C TYR A 53 2.36 3.57 7.34
N LYS A 54 2.91 4.53 6.60
CA LYS A 54 2.47 5.92 6.59
C LYS A 54 1.90 6.28 5.21
N PRO A 55 0.78 7.03 5.13
CA PRO A 55 0.20 7.46 3.85
C PRO A 55 1.15 8.31 3.00
N VAL A 56 2.06 9.02 3.67
CA VAL A 56 3.08 9.84 3.03
C VAL A 56 4.35 9.85 3.89
N VAL A 57 5.49 10.01 3.23
CA VAL A 57 6.75 10.41 3.87
C VAL A 57 6.97 11.88 3.52
N PRO A 58 6.98 12.81 4.50
CA PRO A 58 7.15 14.22 4.21
C PRO A 58 8.45 14.48 3.46
N SER A 59 8.37 15.32 2.43
CA SER A 59 9.50 15.74 1.61
C SER A 59 10.51 16.58 2.39
N ASN A 60 10.04 17.32 3.40
CA ASN A 60 10.85 18.11 4.32
C ASN A 60 10.38 17.94 5.78
N LEU A 61 11.17 17.23 6.58
CA LEU A 61 10.83 16.94 7.98
C LEU A 61 10.78 18.19 8.88
N THR A 62 11.44 19.29 8.51
CA THR A 62 11.41 20.54 9.28
C THR A 62 10.31 21.51 8.80
N ASN A 63 9.63 21.19 7.71
CA ASN A 63 8.56 22.00 7.14
C ASN A 63 7.48 21.12 6.50
N VAL A 64 6.81 20.31 7.33
CA VAL A 64 5.71 19.43 6.89
C VAL A 64 4.49 20.28 6.53
N THR A 65 3.99 20.14 5.32
CA THR A 65 2.82 20.88 4.82
C THR A 65 1.51 20.36 5.43
N ASP A 66 0.45 21.16 5.35
CA ASP A 66 -0.88 20.71 5.80
C ASP A 66 -1.38 19.52 4.97
N ASP A 67 -1.11 19.48 3.67
CA ASP A 67 -1.45 18.35 2.80
C ASP A 67 -0.74 17.06 3.24
N GLU A 68 0.55 17.13 3.60
CA GLU A 68 1.30 15.98 4.12
C GLU A 68 0.77 15.52 5.49
N ARG A 69 0.33 16.45 6.35
CA ARG A 69 -0.28 16.10 7.65
C ARG A 69 -1.66 15.49 7.51
N ASN A 70 -2.42 15.92 6.52
CA ASN A 70 -3.79 15.46 6.25
C ASN A 70 -3.84 14.23 5.35
N ALA A 71 -2.69 13.71 4.90
CA ALA A 71 -2.65 12.51 4.07
C ALA A 71 -3.21 11.28 4.81
N THR A 72 -4.07 10.53 4.13
CA THR A 72 -4.74 9.34 4.66
C THR A 72 -4.62 8.17 3.70
N PHE A 73 -4.67 6.96 4.23
CA PHE A 73 -4.94 5.78 3.39
C PHE A 73 -6.42 5.76 2.99
N GLU A 74 -6.70 5.64 1.71
CA GLU A 74 -8.05 5.45 1.19
C GLU A 74 -8.31 3.98 0.88
N LEU A 75 -9.27 3.37 1.59
CA LEU A 75 -9.72 2.02 1.29
C LEU A 75 -10.97 2.09 0.41
N ARG A 76 -10.86 1.60 -0.83
CA ARG A 76 -11.97 1.57 -1.79
C ARG A 76 -12.82 0.31 -1.61
N ASN A 77 -14.10 0.41 -1.99
CA ASN A 77 -15.01 -0.73 -1.96
C ASN A 77 -14.44 -1.90 -2.79
N GLY A 78 -14.50 -3.11 -2.22
CA GLY A 78 -13.97 -4.30 -2.86
C GLY A 78 -12.46 -4.48 -2.75
N VAL A 79 -11.78 -3.68 -1.93
CA VAL A 79 -10.42 -3.93 -1.48
C VAL A 79 -10.48 -4.44 -0.04
N ALA A 80 -9.86 -5.58 0.21
CA ALA A 80 -9.69 -6.12 1.55
C ALA A 80 -8.23 -5.97 1.98
N LEU A 81 -8.01 -5.53 3.23
CA LEU A 81 -6.69 -5.32 3.81
C LEU A 81 -6.52 -6.23 5.03
N TYR A 82 -5.51 -7.10 4.98
CA TYR A 82 -5.18 -8.05 6.04
C TYR A 82 -3.77 -7.76 6.54
N GLY A 83 -3.57 -7.65 7.85
CA GLY A 83 -2.28 -7.27 8.45
C GLY A 83 -1.82 -8.18 9.59
N GLY A 84 -0.52 -8.13 9.87
CA GLY A 84 0.11 -8.85 10.98
C GLY A 84 0.87 -10.12 10.58
N PHE A 85 1.23 -10.24 9.31
CA PHE A 85 2.00 -11.36 8.75
C PHE A 85 3.52 -11.20 8.93
#